data_AF-A0A550GMG6-F1
#
_entry.id   AF-A0A550GMG6-F1
#
_cell.length_a   1.000
_cell.length_b   1.000
_cell.length_c   1.000
_cell.angle_alpha   90.00
_cell.angle_beta   90.00
_cell.angle_gamma   90.00
#
_symmetry.space_group_name_H-M   'P 1'
#
loop_
_entity.id
_entity.type
_entity.pdbx_description
1 polymer ?
#
loop_
_entity_poly.entity_id
_entity_poly.type
_entity_poly.pdbx_seq_one_letter_code
_entity_poly.pdbx_strand_id
1 'polypeptide(L)' 'MKLKKLIVSFVFAVMIIAWISSAVMTVIPDSSASKVSHLGYKAHCSFTPFSTLISILAATITFLIAKRLLWS' A
#
# COMPACT_ATOMS: atom_id res chain seq x y z
N MET A 1 16.38 15.74 19.33
CA MET A 1 16.48 14.52 18.50
C MET A 1 15.24 13.61 18.58
N LYS A 2 14.61 13.41 19.74
CA LYS A 2 13.43 12.52 19.88
C LYS A 2 12.20 12.94 19.06
N LEU A 3 11.87 14.24 19.00
CA LEU A 3 10.70 14.72 18.25
C LEU A 3 10.80 14.49 16.74
N LYS A 4 11.99 14.68 16.14
CA LYS A 4 12.21 14.42 14.70
C LYS A 4 12.04 12.94 14.35
N LYS A 5 12.57 12.01 15.17
CA LYS A 5 12.35 10.56 14.98
C LYS A 5 10.87 10.18 15.11
N LEU A 6 10.12 10.84 16.01
CA LEU A 6 8.69 10.56 16.22
C LEU A 6 7.83 11.02 15.04
N ILE A 7 8.10 12.23 14.50
CA ILE A 7 7.42 12.74 13.29
C ILE A 7 7.72 11.83 12.09
N VAL A 8 8.99 11.44 11.90
CA VAL A 8 9.39 10.56 10.79
C VAL A 8 8.70 9.18 10.92
N SER A 9 8.66 8.61 12.13
CA SER A 9 7.95 7.34 12.37
C SER A 9 6.45 7.45 12.09
N PHE A 10 5.82 8.56 12.44
CA PHE A 10 4.40 8.80 12.19
C PHE A 10 4.11 8.90 10.68
N VAL A 11 4.91 9.65 9.93
CA VAL A 11 4.78 9.77 8.47
C VAL A 11 4.89 8.40 7.78
N PHE A 12 5.88 7.60 8.15
CA PHE A 12 6.04 6.25 7.60
C PHE A 12 4.87 5.32 7.94
N ALA A 13 4.33 5.40 9.16
CA ALA A 13 3.18 4.60 9.56
C ALA A 13 1.93 4.96 8.72
N VAL A 14 1.65 6.25 8.54
CA VAL A 14 0.53 6.74 7.71
C VAL A 14 0.68 6.27 6.26
N MET A 15 1.89 6.35 5.71
CA MET A 15 2.17 5.85 4.36
C MET A 15 1.87 4.36 4.26
N ILE A 16 2.40 3.53 5.16
CA ILE A 16 2.15 2.07 5.13
C ILE A 16 0.65 1.75 5.19
N ILE A 17 -0.10 2.45 6.06
CA ILE A 17 -1.56 2.29 6.15
C ILE A 17 -2.23 2.65 4.82
N ALA A 18 -1.84 3.75 4.19
CA ALA A 18 -2.37 4.16 2.89
C ALA A 18 -2.10 3.09 1.81
N TRP A 19 -0.87 2.58 1.72
CA TRP A 19 -0.51 1.51 0.77
C TRP A 19 -1.32 0.22 0.98
N ILE A 20 -1.55 -0.18 2.24
CA ILE A 20 -2.37 -1.36 2.57
C ILE A 20 -3.84 -1.12 2.21
N SER A 21 -4.39 0.05 2.55
CA SER A 21 -5.79 0.37 2.21
C SER A 21 -6.04 0.37 0.70
N SER A 22 -5.11 0.91 -0.10
CA SER A 22 -5.18 0.81 -1.55
C SER A 22 -5.11 -0.64 -2.03
N ALA A 23 -4.22 -1.47 -1.47
CA ALA A 23 -4.12 -2.89 -1.82
C ALA A 23 -5.41 -3.67 -1.50
N VAL A 24 -6.13 -3.31 -0.43
CA VAL A 24 -7.42 -3.92 -0.10
C VAL A 24 -8.50 -3.46 -1.08
N MET A 25 -8.57 -2.16 -1.37
CA MET A 25 -9.55 -1.62 -2.33
C MET A 25 -9.35 -2.12 -3.76
N THR A 26 -8.12 -2.45 -4.17
CA THR A 26 -7.89 -3.04 -5.50
C THR A 26 -8.43 -4.47 -5.60
N VAL A 27 -8.41 -5.23 -4.50
CA VAL A 27 -8.82 -6.65 -4.47
C VAL A 27 -10.33 -6.81 -4.24
N ILE A 28 -11.00 -5.89 -3.54
CA ILE A 28 -12.44 -6.05 -3.28
C ILE A 28 -13.23 -5.96 -4.59
N PRO A 29 -14.09 -6.95 -4.90
CA PRO A 29 -14.96 -6.91 -6.07
C PRO A 29 -15.99 -5.79 -5.91
N ASP A 30 -16.09 -4.93 -6.92
CA ASP A 30 -17.08 -3.86 -6.98
C ASP A 30 -17.91 -4.03 -8.24
N SER A 31 -19.20 -4.29 -8.07
CA SER A 31 -20.17 -4.46 -9.16
C SER A 31 -20.34 -3.21 -10.03
N SER A 32 -19.99 -2.04 -9.49
CA SER A 32 -20.04 -0.74 -10.16
C SER A 32 -18.85 -0.52 -11.10
N ALA A 33 -17.82 -1.36 -11.02
CA ALA A 33 -16.65 -1.22 -11.89
C ALA A 33 -16.99 -1.60 -13.35
N SER A 34 -16.58 -0.74 -14.27
CA SER A 34 -16.87 -0.86 -15.70
C SER A 34 -16.09 -2.01 -16.36
N LYS A 35 -14.92 -2.38 -15.83
CA LYS A 35 -14.01 -3.37 -16.43
C LYS A 35 -13.78 -4.57 -15.52
N VAL A 36 -13.65 -5.74 -16.13
CA VAL A 36 -13.18 -6.96 -15.48
C VAL A 36 -11.66 -6.87 -15.24
N SER A 37 -11.21 -7.30 -14.07
CA SER A 37 -9.79 -7.42 -13.72
C SER A 37 -9.17 -8.69 -14.31
N HIS A 38 -7.84 -8.80 -14.27
CA HIS A 38 -7.14 -10.04 -14.68
C HIS A 38 -7.45 -11.25 -13.78
N LEU A 39 -8.09 -11.05 -12.61
CA LEU A 39 -8.64 -12.15 -11.80
C LEU A 39 -10.02 -12.64 -12.28
N GLY A 40 -10.62 -12.00 -13.28
CA GLY A 40 -11.91 -12.41 -13.84
C GLY A 40 -13.15 -11.83 -13.15
N TYR A 41 -12.99 -10.95 -12.16
CA TYR A 41 -14.10 -10.21 -11.54
C TYR A 41 -13.97 -8.69 -11.73
N LYS A 42 -15.08 -7.96 -11.60
CA LYS A 42 -15.11 -6.50 -11.69
C LYS A 42 -14.46 -5.90 -10.44
N ALA A 43 -13.36 -5.19 -10.63
CA ALA A 43 -12.62 -4.54 -9.55
C ALA A 43 -12.34 -3.09 -9.95
N HIS A 44 -12.19 -2.23 -8.95
CA HIS A 44 -11.89 -0.81 -9.17
C HIS A 44 -10.57 -0.59 -9.92
N CYS A 45 -9.66 -1.56 -9.86
CA CYS A 45 -8.43 -1.60 -10.64
C CYS A 45 -8.45 -2.81 -11.57
N SER A 46 -8.42 -2.59 -12.90
CA SER A 46 -8.39 -3.70 -13.86
C SER A 46 -7.07 -4.48 -13.87
N PHE A 47 -6.04 -3.93 -13.22
CA PHE A 47 -4.68 -4.49 -13.14
C PHE A 47 -4.46 -5.42 -11.93
N THR A 48 -5.50 -5.73 -11.15
CA THR A 48 -5.39 -6.77 -10.10
C THR A 48 -5.07 -8.12 -10.73
N PRO A 49 -4.04 -8.84 -10.25
CA PRO A 49 -3.42 -8.74 -8.92
C PRO A 49 -2.06 -7.99 -8.89
N PHE A 50 -1.55 -7.56 -10.05
CA PHE A 50 -0.22 -6.97 -10.16
C PHE A 50 -0.11 -5.65 -9.38
N SER A 51 -1.16 -4.83 -9.38
CA SER A 51 -1.20 -3.60 -8.58
C SER A 51 -1.10 -3.88 -7.08
N THR A 52 -1.76 -4.93 -6.59
CA THR A 52 -1.70 -5.36 -5.19
C THR A 52 -0.28 -5.82 -4.80
N LEU A 53 0.38 -6.57 -5.67
CA LEU A 53 1.79 -6.98 -5.48
C LEU A 53 2.73 -5.79 -5.40
N ILE A 54 2.58 -4.82 -6.31
CA ILE A 54 3.37 -3.58 -6.30
C ILE A 54 3.12 -2.80 -5.01
N SER A 55 1.86 -2.76 -4.54
CA SER A 55 1.51 -2.09 -3.30
C SER A 55 2.16 -2.72 -2.06
N ILE A 56 2.18 -4.04 -1.99
CA ILE A 56 2.84 -4.79 -0.90
C ILE A 56 4.36 -4.60 -0.95
N LEU A 57 4.96 -4.64 -2.15
CA LEU A 57 6.40 -4.43 -2.36
C LEU A 57 6.82 -3.05 -1.88
N ALA A 58 6.08 -2.00 -2.27
CA ALA A 58 6.41 -0.65 -1.86
C ALA A 58 6.17 -0.40 -0.36
N ALA A 59 5.14 -1.01 0.24
CA ALA A 59 4.96 -1.01 1.69
C ALA A 59 6.17 -1.64 2.41
N THR A 60 6.67 -2.76 1.88
CA THR A 60 7.86 -3.46 2.40
C THR A 60 9.12 -2.60 2.27
N ILE A 61 9.35 -1.97 1.12
CA ILE A 61 10.48 -1.06 0.90
C ILE A 61 10.40 0.13 1.87
N THR A 62 9.21 0.72 2.03
CA THR A 62 8.97 1.83 2.95
C THR A 62 9.30 1.44 4.39
N PHE A 63 8.91 0.24 4.81
CA PHE A 63 9.25 -0.30 6.12
C PHE A 63 10.76 -0.54 6.30
N LEU A 64 11.46 -1.07 5.29
CA LEU A 64 12.90 -1.28 5.34
C LEU A 64 13.68 0.04 5.44
N ILE A 65 13.25 1.06 4.70
CA ILE A 65 13.83 2.41 4.76
C ILE A 65 13.58 3.01 6.15
N ALA A 66 12.34 2.97 6.64
CA ALA A 66 12.00 3.47 7.97
C ALA A 66 12.83 2.78 9.06
N LYS A 67 13.00 1.45 8.98
CA LYS A 67 13.83 0.68 9.91
C LYS A 67 15.30 1.13 9.86
N ARG A 68 15.89 1.31 8.67
CA ARG A 68 17.27 1.80 8.55
C ARG A 68 17.45 3.23 9.09
N LEU A 69 16.49 4.11 8.83
CA LEU A 69 16.57 5.52 9.21
C LEU A 69 16.34 5.76 10.71
N LEU A 70 15.44 4.98 11.32
CA LEU A 70 15.11 5.09 12.74
C LEU A 70 16.08 4.32 13.65
N TRP A 71 16.71 3.25 13.13
CA TRP A 71 17.66 2.42 13.87
C TRP A 71 19.14 2.76 13.59
N SER A 72 19.44 3.68 12.66
CA SER A 72 20.71 4.43 12.66
C SER A 72 20.72 5.49 13.76
#